data_AF-A0A9W7DSY8-F1
#
_entry.id   AF-A0A9W7DSY8-F1
#
_cell.length_a   1.000
_cell.length_b   1.000
_cell.length_c   1.000
_cell.angle_alpha   90.00
_cell.angle_beta   90.00
_cell.angle_gamma   90.00
#
_symmetry.space_group_name_H-M   'P 1'
#
loop_
_entity.id
_entity.type
_entity.pdbx_description
1 polymer ?
#
loop_
_entity_poly.entity_id
_entity_poly.type
_entity_poly.pdbx_seq_one_letter_code
_entity_poly.pdbx_strand_id
1 'polypeptide(L)'
;MLGHWTFTLLLAILLLLLPSTLALFVPTPHSHFHYLSSSDPTRPNTQSTHQWFEGWYYRITLPSPNSNLSFVVIVSVEHNPKTTPKPSPSATAVQVMGPGDSYFWQRQNDITKFRSTAPNHLSSLLHSGYYNISQDFMDVKLLGASPGSDPSPPASPANTTDSSRHNFHFNISSIVPTDGWGDSDSPQKSTAGWLAKYSLFDPHWQITMSSGIASGTILFNNETYSFSDAKFYAEKNWGSLFPSKWYWIQTNSFSDNPTHNHSSLSLTAGGGIRKVSLRSRSKTEDLGLVGIHYKNKFYEFVPWTGEMSWEVEPWGRWKFNARTKQNSISYECEVLATCDKPGTTIRAPTQDGLQFFCRDSLEGVVTLSLWELDENNQRLNPIVLNATSSNCGVEVGGDYSHGPVIDVEQLKRIRDDANLALGMSEKEFKAFIDSVSIGKSYKMSYMDKNSWLVYYTKGFDGVGRPTIEQETDLEILSNKQAYLRNELWLLIDNLRFGDASTNDVKKMMDEFLDTIIIPLAK
;
A
#
# COMPACT_ATOMS: atom_id res chain seq x y z
N MET A 1 -25.58 -9.76 -54.73
CA MET A 1 -24.34 -10.13 -54.02
C MET A 1 -23.21 -9.10 -54.14
N LEU A 2 -23.10 -8.27 -55.20
CA LEU A 2 -21.98 -7.31 -55.32
C LEU A 2 -21.91 -6.21 -54.23
N GLY A 3 -23.03 -5.82 -53.60
CA GLY A 3 -23.07 -4.70 -52.65
C GLY A 3 -22.43 -4.96 -51.26
N HIS A 4 -22.24 -6.20 -50.84
CA HIS A 4 -21.53 -6.48 -49.57
C HIS A 4 -20.02 -6.40 -49.72
N TRP A 5 -19.46 -6.87 -50.84
CA TRP A 5 -18.02 -6.87 -51.07
C TRP A 5 -17.45 -5.46 -51.19
N THR A 6 -18.18 -4.54 -51.84
CA THR A 6 -17.77 -3.12 -51.93
C THR A 6 -17.79 -2.42 -50.57
N PHE A 7 -18.80 -2.68 -49.74
CA PHE A 7 -18.90 -2.07 -48.41
C PHE A 7 -17.79 -2.54 -47.46
N THR A 8 -17.49 -3.84 -47.45
CA THR A 8 -16.39 -4.41 -46.64
C THR A 8 -15.02 -3.89 -47.09
N LEU A 9 -14.80 -3.74 -48.40
CA LEU A 9 -13.54 -3.22 -48.94
C LEU A 9 -13.35 -1.73 -48.62
N LEU A 10 -14.41 -0.92 -48.73
CA LEU A 10 -14.39 0.50 -48.34
C LEU A 10 -14.11 0.67 -46.85
N LEU A 11 -14.70 -0.16 -45.98
CA LEU A 11 -14.45 -0.11 -44.54
C LEU A 11 -12.98 -0.47 -44.20
N ALA A 12 -12.41 -1.47 -44.87
CA ALA A 12 -11.01 -1.85 -44.70
C ALA A 12 -10.03 -0.75 -45.16
N ILE A 13 -10.33 -0.07 -46.28
CA ILE A 13 -9.54 1.07 -46.77
C ILE A 13 -9.66 2.27 -45.83
N LEU A 14 -10.85 2.52 -45.25
CA LEU A 14 -11.04 3.60 -44.28
C LEU A 14 -10.23 3.35 -43.00
N LEU A 15 -10.16 2.10 -42.53
CA LEU A 15 -9.34 1.69 -41.38
C LEU A 15 -7.84 1.82 -41.64
N LEU A 16 -7.39 1.63 -42.88
CA LEU A 16 -5.98 1.81 -43.30
C LEU A 16 -5.58 3.28 -43.51
N LEU A 17 -6.55 4.20 -43.60
CA LEU A 17 -6.33 5.64 -43.80
C LEU A 17 -6.49 6.47 -42.52
N LEU A 18 -6.83 5.84 -41.38
CA LEU A 18 -6.78 6.49 -40.08
C LEU A 18 -5.31 6.76 -39.70
N PRO A 19 -4.95 7.99 -39.27
CA PRO A 19 -3.59 8.28 -38.83
C PRO A 19 -3.24 7.40 -37.62
N SER A 20 -2.02 6.84 -37.64
CA SER A 20 -1.52 5.84 -36.67
C SER A 20 -1.28 6.38 -35.24
N THR A 21 -1.85 7.54 -34.91
CA THR A 21 -1.63 8.30 -33.67
C THR A 21 -2.71 8.07 -32.61
N LEU A 22 -3.73 7.26 -32.89
CA LEU A 22 -4.62 6.70 -31.88
C LEU A 22 -4.15 5.29 -31.53
N ALA A 23 -3.16 5.21 -30.63
CA ALA A 23 -2.89 3.99 -29.90
C ALA A 23 -4.17 3.62 -29.12
N LEU A 24 -4.86 2.57 -29.58
CA LEU A 24 -6.05 2.03 -28.91
C LEU A 24 -5.63 1.48 -27.54
N PHE A 25 -5.80 2.30 -26.50
CA PHE A 25 -5.52 1.94 -25.12
C PHE A 25 -6.30 0.67 -24.75
N VAL A 26 -5.60 -0.47 -24.70
CA VAL A 26 -6.18 -1.71 -24.18
C VAL A 26 -6.21 -1.59 -22.66
N PRO A 27 -7.39 -1.54 -22.02
CA PRO A 27 -7.46 -1.31 -20.59
C PRO A 27 -6.76 -2.44 -19.83
N THR A 28 -5.88 -2.06 -18.91
CA THR A 28 -5.14 -3.00 -18.06
C THR A 28 -6.11 -3.96 -17.38
N PRO A 29 -5.90 -5.30 -17.42
CA PRO A 29 -6.77 -6.27 -16.76
C PRO A 29 -7.05 -5.91 -15.30
N HIS A 30 -8.26 -6.22 -14.82
CA HIS A 30 -8.69 -5.98 -13.43
C HIS A 30 -8.70 -4.52 -12.93
N SER A 31 -8.45 -3.53 -13.80
CA SER A 31 -8.52 -2.10 -13.44
C SER A 31 -9.93 -1.63 -13.04
N HIS A 32 -10.98 -2.36 -13.44
CA HIS A 32 -12.39 -2.08 -13.19
C HIS A 32 -12.80 -2.28 -11.72
N PHE A 33 -13.68 -1.44 -11.17
CA PHE A 33 -14.17 -1.57 -9.78
C PHE A 33 -14.87 -2.91 -9.55
N HIS A 34 -14.44 -3.70 -8.57
CA HIS A 34 -14.93 -5.05 -8.29
C HIS A 34 -16.10 -5.09 -7.29
N TYR A 35 -16.14 -4.16 -6.34
CA TYR A 35 -17.22 -4.07 -5.36
C TYR A 35 -18.53 -3.62 -6.01
N LEU A 36 -19.45 -4.57 -6.21
CA LEU A 36 -20.81 -4.31 -6.64
C LEU A 36 -21.66 -3.92 -5.43
N SER A 37 -21.94 -2.62 -5.30
CA SER A 37 -23.01 -2.13 -4.44
C SER A 37 -24.35 -2.78 -4.84
N SER A 38 -25.23 -3.02 -3.87
CA SER A 38 -26.61 -3.51 -4.12
C SER A 38 -27.49 -2.51 -4.89
N SER A 39 -26.93 -1.39 -5.34
CA SER A 39 -27.54 -0.40 -6.24
C SER A 39 -27.27 -0.64 -7.72
N ASP A 40 -26.58 -1.73 -8.12
CA ASP A 40 -26.49 -2.15 -9.53
C ASP A 40 -27.85 -2.70 -9.99
N PRO A 41 -28.58 -1.99 -10.90
CA PRO A 41 -29.90 -2.43 -11.36
C PRO A 41 -29.84 -3.71 -12.21
N THR A 42 -28.65 -4.14 -12.66
CA THR A 42 -28.48 -5.36 -13.46
C THR A 42 -28.30 -6.63 -12.63
N ARG A 43 -27.97 -6.52 -11.33
CA ARG A 43 -27.81 -7.66 -10.40
C ARG A 43 -28.35 -7.37 -8.98
N PRO A 44 -29.67 -7.29 -8.79
CA PRO A 44 -30.27 -6.71 -7.56
C PRO A 44 -30.15 -7.51 -6.24
N ASN A 45 -29.41 -8.64 -6.19
CA ASN A 45 -29.60 -9.65 -5.15
C ASN A 45 -28.33 -10.26 -4.52
N THR A 46 -27.15 -9.69 -4.74
CA THR A 46 -25.90 -10.17 -4.10
C THR A 46 -25.44 -9.22 -2.99
N GLN A 47 -26.08 -9.30 -1.82
CA GLN A 47 -25.41 -8.84 -0.59
C GLN A 47 -24.19 -9.74 -0.37
N SER A 48 -22.97 -9.20 -0.45
CA SER A 48 -21.79 -9.96 -0.05
C SER A 48 -21.88 -10.25 1.45
N THR A 49 -22.06 -11.53 1.78
CA THR A 49 -22.04 -12.08 3.14
C THR A 49 -20.61 -12.24 3.68
N HIS A 50 -19.60 -11.95 2.86
CA HIS A 50 -18.18 -12.08 3.17
C HIS A 50 -17.52 -10.71 3.33
N GLN A 51 -16.52 -10.66 4.21
CA GLN A 51 -15.59 -9.54 4.33
C GLN A 51 -14.87 -9.32 2.99
N TRP A 52 -14.76 -8.06 2.58
CA TRP A 52 -14.13 -7.66 1.33
C TRP A 52 -13.46 -6.30 1.46
N PHE A 53 -12.32 -6.13 0.79
CA PHE A 53 -11.69 -4.85 0.59
C PHE A 53 -11.40 -4.61 -0.90
N GLU A 54 -11.34 -3.35 -1.28
CA GLU A 54 -10.78 -2.90 -2.55
C GLU A 54 -10.07 -1.57 -2.33
N GLY A 55 -8.84 -1.45 -2.81
CA GLY A 55 -8.03 -0.25 -2.62
C GLY A 55 -7.08 0.02 -3.77
N TRP A 56 -6.68 1.28 -3.89
CA TRP A 56 -5.78 1.80 -4.90
C TRP A 56 -4.67 2.58 -4.21
N TYR A 57 -3.45 2.39 -4.68
CA TYR A 57 -2.26 3.07 -4.20
C TYR A 57 -1.72 3.89 -5.38
N TYR A 58 -1.66 5.21 -5.19
CA TYR A 58 -1.09 6.15 -6.14
C TYR A 58 0.18 6.74 -5.56
N ARG A 59 1.27 6.75 -6.31
CA ARG A 59 2.50 7.44 -5.94
C ARG A 59 2.82 8.51 -6.97
N ILE A 60 3.11 9.71 -6.49
CA ILE A 60 3.54 10.85 -7.29
C ILE A 60 4.93 11.27 -6.82
N THR A 61 5.87 11.44 -7.74
CA THR A 61 7.17 12.06 -7.47
C THR A 61 7.25 13.38 -8.23
N LEU A 62 7.26 14.47 -7.47
CA LEU A 62 7.26 15.83 -7.98
C LEU A 62 8.68 16.24 -8.40
N PRO A 63 8.84 16.91 -9.55
CA PRO A 63 10.12 17.51 -9.92
C PRO A 63 10.42 18.70 -9.00
N SER A 64 11.42 18.57 -8.12
CA SER A 64 11.90 19.66 -7.25
C SER A 64 13.41 19.88 -7.44
N PRO A 65 13.90 21.14 -7.47
CA PRO A 65 15.32 21.43 -7.71
C PRO A 65 16.27 20.94 -6.61
N ASN A 66 15.78 20.74 -5.39
CA ASN A 66 16.61 20.54 -4.20
C ASN A 66 16.25 19.28 -3.37
N SER A 67 15.23 18.52 -3.76
CA SER A 67 14.78 17.32 -3.03
C SER A 67 13.92 16.42 -3.91
N ASN A 68 14.02 15.09 -3.78
CA ASN A 68 13.05 14.19 -4.40
C ASN A 68 11.75 14.16 -3.59
N LEU A 69 10.81 15.04 -3.94
CA LEU A 69 9.57 15.26 -3.19
C LEU A 69 8.50 14.27 -3.67
N SER A 70 8.05 13.35 -2.82
CA SER A 70 7.03 12.36 -3.18
C SER A 70 5.82 12.38 -2.26
N PHE A 71 4.70 11.92 -2.81
CA PHE A 71 3.45 11.65 -2.11
C PHE A 71 2.96 10.26 -2.46
N VAL A 72 2.30 9.61 -1.50
CA VAL A 72 1.46 8.44 -1.72
C VAL A 72 0.05 8.77 -1.28
N VAL A 73 -0.94 8.40 -2.09
CA VAL A 73 -2.37 8.51 -1.78
C VAL A 73 -2.99 7.13 -1.94
N ILE A 74 -3.47 6.57 -0.83
CA ILE A 74 -4.14 5.28 -0.78
C ILE A 74 -5.63 5.54 -0.58
N VAL A 75 -6.46 5.12 -1.53
CA VAL A 75 -7.92 5.16 -1.40
C VAL A 75 -8.41 3.74 -1.20
N SER A 76 -9.32 3.50 -0.25
CA SER A 76 -9.79 2.15 0.07
C SER A 76 -11.25 2.11 0.50
N VAL A 77 -11.87 0.97 0.22
CA VAL A 77 -13.24 0.60 0.54
C VAL A 77 -13.22 -0.72 1.31
N GLU A 78 -13.81 -0.73 2.50
CA GLU A 78 -14.00 -1.92 3.32
C GLU A 78 -15.48 -2.28 3.43
N HIS A 79 -15.83 -3.52 3.12
CA HIS A 79 -17.15 -4.08 3.39
C HIS A 79 -17.06 -5.18 4.45
N ASN A 80 -17.60 -4.88 5.62
CA ASN A 80 -17.59 -5.74 6.80
C ASN A 80 -19.04 -6.04 7.21
N PRO A 81 -19.62 -7.18 6.78
CA PRO A 81 -21.02 -7.51 7.07
C PRO A 81 -21.24 -7.77 8.57
N LYS A 82 -22.39 -7.33 9.09
CA LYS A 82 -22.78 -7.37 10.53
C LYS A 82 -22.88 -8.78 11.13
N THR A 83 -22.75 -9.83 10.31
CA THR A 83 -22.75 -11.25 10.71
C THR A 83 -21.38 -11.75 11.16
N THR A 84 -20.33 -10.92 11.08
CA THR A 84 -18.97 -11.26 11.55
C THR A 84 -18.84 -11.06 13.07
N PRO A 85 -18.10 -11.95 13.78
CA PRO A 85 -18.03 -11.94 15.26
C PRO A 85 -17.24 -10.77 15.87
N LYS A 86 -16.59 -9.93 15.06
CA LYS A 86 -15.92 -8.67 15.45
C LYS A 86 -16.25 -7.57 14.44
N PRO A 87 -17.37 -6.84 14.58
CA PRO A 87 -17.80 -5.90 13.56
C PRO A 87 -17.03 -4.58 13.62
N SER A 88 -16.01 -4.41 12.78
CA SER A 88 -15.66 -3.08 12.27
C SER A 88 -16.74 -2.63 11.27
N PRO A 89 -17.22 -1.38 11.27
CA PRO A 89 -18.20 -0.93 10.29
C PRO A 89 -17.60 -0.91 8.87
N SER A 90 -18.39 -1.27 7.86
CA SER A 90 -18.05 -0.96 6.45
C SER A 90 -17.76 0.53 6.32
N ALA A 91 -16.70 0.87 5.62
CA ALA A 91 -16.18 2.23 5.57
C ALA A 91 -15.45 2.49 4.27
N THR A 92 -15.22 3.77 3.98
CA THR A 92 -14.10 4.16 3.13
C THR A 92 -13.02 4.81 3.96
N ALA A 93 -11.78 4.68 3.51
CA ALA A 93 -10.65 5.34 4.12
C ALA A 93 -9.69 5.83 3.05
N VAL A 94 -9.10 6.98 3.32
CA VAL A 94 -7.99 7.51 2.53
C VAL A 94 -6.81 7.71 3.47
N GLN A 95 -5.64 7.36 2.98
CA GLN A 95 -4.38 7.52 3.66
C GLN A 95 -3.43 8.30 2.74
N VAL A 96 -2.61 9.15 3.33
CA VAL A 96 -1.66 9.99 2.60
C VAL A 96 -0.32 9.88 3.30
N MET A 97 0.72 9.53 2.56
CA MET A 97 2.09 9.78 2.97
C MET A 97 2.61 10.98 2.19
N GLY A 98 3.13 11.97 2.91
CA GLY A 98 3.74 13.16 2.36
C GLY A 98 5.25 13.18 2.57
N PRO A 99 5.87 14.38 2.49
CA PRO A 99 7.30 14.54 2.63
C PRO A 99 7.81 14.08 4.01
N GLY A 100 9.00 13.50 4.06
CA GLY A 100 9.59 12.95 5.29
C GLY A 100 8.78 11.80 5.90
N ASP A 101 8.16 10.97 5.05
CA ASP A 101 7.20 9.90 5.40
C ASP A 101 6.04 10.34 6.31
N SER A 102 5.72 11.63 6.34
CA SER A 102 4.65 12.18 7.18
C SER A 102 3.27 11.59 6.83
N TYR A 103 2.50 11.18 7.83
CA TYR A 103 1.30 10.37 7.64
C TYR A 103 0.02 11.09 8.04
N PHE A 104 -0.96 11.07 7.15
CA PHE A 104 -2.34 11.49 7.40
C PHE A 104 -3.31 10.39 6.99
N TRP A 105 -4.42 10.23 7.70
CA TRP A 105 -5.48 9.31 7.30
C TRP A 105 -6.84 9.81 7.77
N GLN A 106 -7.88 9.44 7.04
CA GLN A 106 -9.27 9.68 7.41
C GLN A 106 -10.14 8.48 7.05
N ARG A 107 -11.16 8.21 7.88
CA ARG A 107 -12.14 7.13 7.69
C ARG A 107 -13.56 7.70 7.73
N GLN A 108 -14.41 7.23 6.83
CA GLN A 108 -15.83 7.51 6.79
C GLN A 108 -16.59 6.18 6.94
N ASN A 109 -17.27 5.99 8.08
CA ASN A 109 -18.03 4.76 8.40
C ASN A 109 -19.38 4.66 7.67
N ASP A 110 -19.46 5.24 6.48
CA ASP A 110 -20.61 5.21 5.59
C ASP A 110 -20.12 5.06 4.15
N ILE A 111 -20.09 3.80 3.70
CA ILE A 111 -19.68 3.41 2.35
C ILE A 111 -20.54 4.06 1.24
N THR A 112 -21.76 4.51 1.54
CA THR A 112 -22.66 5.14 0.54
C THR A 112 -22.23 6.55 0.14
N LYS A 113 -21.34 7.17 0.92
CA LYS A 113 -20.70 8.46 0.57
C LYS A 113 -19.60 8.30 -0.46
N PHE A 114 -19.09 7.08 -0.70
CA PHE A 114 -18.20 6.81 -1.82
C PHE A 114 -18.98 6.89 -3.13
N ARG A 115 -18.54 7.77 -4.02
CA ARG A 115 -19.09 7.92 -5.37
C ARG A 115 -17.97 7.73 -6.37
N SER A 116 -18.28 7.15 -7.52
CA SER A 116 -17.40 7.18 -8.69
C SER A 116 -18.22 7.66 -9.87
N THR A 117 -17.61 8.43 -10.76
CA THR A 117 -18.28 9.05 -11.91
C THR A 117 -18.08 8.28 -13.21
N ALA A 118 -17.42 7.13 -13.18
CA ALA A 118 -17.28 6.24 -14.33
C ALA A 118 -18.66 5.66 -14.75
N PRO A 119 -19.20 5.97 -15.95
CA PRO A 119 -20.56 5.55 -16.32
C PRO A 119 -20.74 4.03 -16.52
N ASN A 120 -19.62 3.31 -16.64
CA ASN A 120 -19.54 1.86 -16.60
C ASN A 120 -18.34 1.49 -15.72
N HIS A 121 -18.43 0.40 -14.96
CA HIS A 121 -17.34 -0.07 -14.08
C HIS A 121 -16.02 -0.35 -14.81
N LEU A 122 -16.04 -0.40 -16.16
CA LEU A 122 -14.93 -0.64 -17.08
C LEU A 122 -14.16 0.64 -17.48
N SER A 123 -13.46 1.24 -16.53
CA SER A 123 -12.14 1.81 -16.76
C SER A 123 -11.42 2.00 -15.42
N SER A 124 -10.10 2.01 -15.43
CA SER A 124 -9.29 2.46 -14.29
C SER A 124 -9.79 3.81 -13.76
N LEU A 125 -9.78 4.02 -12.44
CA LEU A 125 -10.13 5.32 -11.82
C LEU A 125 -9.35 6.52 -12.38
N LEU A 126 -8.22 6.27 -13.02
CA LEU A 126 -7.37 7.20 -13.75
C LEU A 126 -8.06 7.90 -14.95
N HIS A 127 -9.20 7.38 -15.44
CA HIS A 127 -9.91 7.93 -16.59
C HIS A 127 -11.25 8.59 -16.25
N SER A 128 -11.89 8.26 -15.12
CA SER A 128 -13.06 8.99 -14.61
C SER A 128 -13.39 8.69 -13.13
N GLY A 129 -13.26 9.69 -12.24
CA GLY A 129 -13.60 9.57 -10.81
C GLY A 129 -13.74 10.92 -10.09
N TYR A 130 -14.61 10.98 -9.07
CA TYR A 130 -14.85 12.13 -8.18
C TYR A 130 -15.29 11.67 -6.79
N TYR A 131 -14.64 12.15 -5.73
CA TYR A 131 -14.76 11.65 -4.37
C TYR A 131 -14.80 12.77 -3.32
N ASN A 132 -15.96 13.41 -3.13
CA ASN A 132 -16.12 14.43 -2.08
C ASN A 132 -16.66 13.82 -0.77
N ILE A 133 -15.95 14.02 0.34
CA ILE A 133 -16.32 13.62 1.70
C ILE A 133 -16.22 14.84 2.62
N SER A 134 -17.31 15.18 3.32
CA SER A 134 -17.39 16.37 4.17
C SER A 134 -18.20 16.08 5.46
N GLN A 135 -18.28 16.95 6.47
CA GLN A 135 -17.97 18.39 6.47
C GLN A 135 -16.52 18.77 6.84
N ASP A 136 -15.73 17.85 7.39
CA ASP A 136 -14.40 18.19 7.91
C ASP A 136 -13.37 17.05 7.62
N PHE A 137 -12.62 17.03 6.51
CA PHE A 137 -12.97 17.31 5.11
C PHE A 137 -11.97 16.58 4.18
N MET A 138 -12.42 15.93 3.09
CA MET A 138 -11.52 15.40 2.05
C MET A 138 -12.21 15.28 0.66
N ASP A 139 -11.57 15.77 -0.41
CA ASP A 139 -12.05 15.60 -1.80
C ASP A 139 -10.91 15.17 -2.75
N VAL A 140 -11.17 14.15 -3.57
CA VAL A 140 -10.25 13.59 -4.58
C VAL A 140 -10.93 13.51 -5.96
N LYS A 141 -10.34 14.05 -7.04
CA LYS A 141 -10.89 13.94 -8.41
C LYS A 141 -9.84 13.54 -9.44
N LEU A 142 -10.23 12.62 -10.33
CA LEU A 142 -9.38 12.03 -11.37
C LEU A 142 -10.14 12.10 -12.72
N LEU A 143 -9.66 12.89 -13.69
CA LEU A 143 -10.31 13.02 -15.00
C LEU A 143 -9.34 12.67 -16.15
N GLY A 144 -9.80 11.80 -17.06
CA GLY A 144 -9.09 11.44 -18.29
C GLY A 144 -9.79 11.94 -19.55
N ALA A 145 -9.10 12.78 -20.32
CA ALA A 145 -9.29 13.09 -21.74
C ALA A 145 -10.72 13.07 -22.34
N SER A 146 -11.40 14.23 -22.30
CA SER A 146 -12.20 14.73 -23.44
C SER A 146 -12.42 16.25 -23.32
N PRO A 147 -11.98 17.08 -24.29
CA PRO A 147 -12.24 18.51 -24.26
C PRO A 147 -13.69 18.80 -24.69
N GLY A 148 -14.58 19.12 -23.74
CA GLY A 148 -15.91 19.64 -24.12
C GLY A 148 -17.06 19.56 -23.10
N SER A 149 -16.92 18.84 -21.99
CA SER A 149 -18.01 18.74 -20.99
C SER A 149 -17.49 18.79 -19.56
N ASP A 150 -17.41 20.00 -19.01
CA ASP A 150 -17.11 20.24 -17.60
C ASP A 150 -18.42 20.21 -16.79
N PRO A 151 -18.70 19.17 -15.97
CA PRO A 151 -19.68 19.31 -14.91
C PRO A 151 -19.03 20.16 -13.83
N SER A 152 -19.33 21.48 -13.86
CA SER A 152 -18.75 22.47 -12.96
C SER A 152 -18.63 21.92 -11.53
N PRO A 153 -17.50 22.15 -10.83
CA PRO A 153 -17.43 21.78 -9.43
C PRO A 153 -18.65 22.38 -8.70
N PRO A 154 -19.29 21.63 -7.77
CA PRO A 154 -20.24 22.27 -6.87
C PRO A 154 -19.50 23.45 -6.24
N ALA A 155 -20.02 24.66 -6.44
CA ALA A 155 -19.27 25.89 -6.19
C ALA A 155 -18.56 25.80 -4.83
N SER A 156 -17.25 26.07 -4.83
CA SER A 156 -16.49 26.21 -3.58
C SER A 156 -17.33 27.05 -2.62
N PRO A 157 -17.51 26.65 -1.34
CA PRO A 157 -18.36 27.37 -0.40
C PRO A 157 -17.73 28.71 -0.03
N ALA A 158 -17.80 29.65 -0.98
CA ALA A 158 -17.43 31.03 -0.82
C ALA A 158 -18.29 31.61 0.29
N ASN A 159 -17.64 32.26 1.25
CA ASN A 159 -18.20 32.77 2.51
C ASN A 159 -18.38 31.72 3.62
N THR A 160 -17.36 30.90 3.86
CA THR A 160 -16.99 30.59 5.26
C THR A 160 -15.64 31.23 5.57
N THR A 161 -15.62 32.12 6.57
CA THR A 161 -14.40 32.84 7.03
C THR A 161 -13.58 31.98 8.00
N ASP A 162 -13.53 30.66 7.76
CA ASP A 162 -12.93 29.68 8.66
C ASP A 162 -11.75 28.98 7.97
N SER A 163 -10.60 29.68 7.94
CA SER A 163 -9.38 29.23 7.26
C SER A 163 -8.59 28.16 8.04
N SER A 164 -9.24 27.37 8.90
CA SER A 164 -8.57 26.44 9.83
C SER A 164 -8.91 24.95 9.66
N ARG A 165 -9.51 24.52 8.53
CA ARG A 165 -10.13 23.17 8.42
C ARG A 165 -9.73 22.28 7.24
N HIS A 166 -8.66 22.57 6.50
CA HIS A 166 -8.35 21.85 5.25
C HIS A 166 -6.95 21.24 5.22
N ASN A 167 -6.81 20.05 5.83
CA ASN A 167 -5.51 19.36 5.94
C ASN A 167 -5.08 18.60 4.68
N PHE A 168 -6.01 18.23 3.77
CA PHE A 168 -5.69 17.54 2.52
C PHE A 168 -6.68 17.81 1.37
N HIS A 169 -6.16 17.94 0.14
CA HIS A 169 -6.90 17.89 -1.13
C HIS A 169 -6.00 17.28 -2.21
N PHE A 170 -6.56 16.49 -3.13
CA PHE A 170 -5.79 15.90 -4.24
C PHE A 170 -6.57 15.90 -5.55
N ASN A 171 -5.99 16.51 -6.58
CA ASN A 171 -6.61 16.68 -7.88
C ASN A 171 -5.61 16.37 -8.98
N ILE A 172 -5.95 15.45 -9.89
CA ILE A 172 -5.22 15.23 -11.13
C ILE A 172 -6.02 15.82 -12.28
N SER A 173 -5.47 16.87 -12.90
CA SER A 173 -6.07 17.55 -14.06
C SER A 173 -5.77 16.85 -15.38
N SER A 174 -4.64 16.14 -15.46
CA SER A 174 -4.29 15.29 -16.60
C SER A 174 -3.36 14.16 -16.20
N ILE A 175 -3.50 13.02 -16.85
CA ILE A 175 -2.61 11.87 -16.70
C ILE A 175 -2.31 11.26 -18.06
N VAL A 176 -1.06 10.87 -18.28
CA VAL A 176 -0.58 10.16 -19.46
C VAL A 176 0.09 8.87 -18.97
N PRO A 177 -0.58 7.71 -19.06
CA PRO A 177 0.07 6.42 -18.80
C PRO A 177 1.16 6.17 -19.84
N THR A 178 2.31 5.66 -19.41
CA THR A 178 3.39 5.22 -20.30
C THR A 178 3.51 3.70 -20.30
N ASP A 179 3.50 3.09 -19.11
CA ASP A 179 3.77 1.68 -18.90
C ASP A 179 2.80 1.06 -17.88
N GLY A 180 2.36 -0.17 -18.13
CA GLY A 180 1.52 -0.97 -17.22
C GLY A 180 2.25 -2.22 -16.73
N TRP A 181 1.74 -3.40 -17.11
CA TRP A 181 2.40 -4.69 -16.89
C TRP A 181 2.55 -5.45 -18.22
N GLY A 182 3.46 -4.98 -19.07
CA GLY A 182 3.64 -5.42 -20.45
C GLY A 182 4.53 -4.42 -21.22
N ASP A 183 4.97 -4.78 -22.43
CA ASP A 183 5.69 -3.82 -23.30
C ASP A 183 4.80 -2.60 -23.58
N SER A 184 5.39 -1.39 -23.66
CA SER A 184 4.64 -0.12 -23.70
C SER A 184 3.71 -0.03 -24.91
N ASP A 185 4.16 -0.56 -26.05
CA ASP A 185 3.45 -0.57 -27.34
C ASP A 185 2.54 -1.82 -27.50
N SER A 186 2.20 -2.53 -26.42
CA SER A 186 1.45 -3.80 -26.44
C SER A 186 0.28 -3.85 -25.45
N PRO A 187 -0.67 -4.81 -25.62
CA PRO A 187 -1.70 -5.10 -24.63
C PRO A 187 -1.10 -5.46 -23.27
N GLN A 188 -1.54 -4.77 -22.21
CA GLN A 188 -1.05 -4.97 -20.86
C GLN A 188 -1.59 -6.28 -20.26
N LYS A 189 -0.76 -6.98 -19.49
CA LYS A 189 -1.05 -8.30 -18.91
C LYS A 189 -1.62 -8.18 -17.49
N SER A 190 -2.16 -9.29 -16.96
CA SER A 190 -2.44 -9.40 -15.53
C SER A 190 -1.15 -9.68 -14.75
N THR A 191 -0.87 -8.91 -13.70
CA THR A 191 0.36 -9.05 -12.90
C THR A 191 0.51 -10.44 -12.28
N ALA A 192 -0.56 -10.99 -11.70
CA ALA A 192 -0.58 -12.35 -11.13
C ALA A 192 -0.98 -13.43 -12.17
N GLY A 193 -0.88 -13.12 -13.47
CA GLY A 193 -1.24 -14.00 -14.57
C GLY A 193 -2.72 -14.37 -14.62
N TRP A 194 -3.07 -15.39 -15.41
CA TRP A 194 -4.46 -15.80 -15.62
C TRP A 194 -5.15 -16.40 -14.38
N LEU A 195 -4.38 -16.72 -13.32
CA LEU A 195 -4.90 -17.22 -12.05
C LEU A 195 -5.54 -16.12 -11.20
N ALA A 196 -5.21 -14.85 -11.46
CA ALA A 196 -5.77 -13.66 -10.79
C ALA A 196 -7.31 -13.52 -10.92
N LYS A 197 -7.95 -14.31 -11.77
CA LYS A 197 -9.42 -14.31 -11.95
C LYS A 197 -10.19 -15.22 -10.97
N TYR A 198 -9.51 -16.01 -10.13
CA TYR A 198 -10.16 -16.92 -9.17
C TYR A 198 -9.89 -16.50 -7.72
N SER A 199 -10.95 -16.26 -6.94
CA SER A 199 -10.91 -15.88 -5.51
C SER A 199 -10.22 -16.88 -4.57
N LEU A 200 -9.80 -18.05 -5.07
CA LEU A 200 -8.92 -18.97 -4.35
C LEU A 200 -7.51 -18.38 -4.13
N PHE A 201 -7.13 -17.38 -4.92
CA PHE A 201 -5.80 -16.75 -4.90
C PHE A 201 -5.77 -15.38 -4.23
N ASP A 202 -6.77 -15.07 -3.39
CA ASP A 202 -6.83 -13.87 -2.55
C ASP A 202 -5.53 -13.65 -1.74
N PRO A 203 -5.09 -12.40 -1.53
CA PRO A 203 -5.58 -11.20 -2.21
C PRO A 203 -5.10 -11.15 -3.66
N HIS A 204 -5.84 -10.39 -4.45
CA HIS A 204 -5.45 -10.04 -5.81
C HIS A 204 -4.78 -8.66 -5.84
N TRP A 205 -3.80 -8.52 -6.72
CA TRP A 205 -3.11 -7.26 -6.99
C TRP A 205 -2.93 -7.06 -8.50
N GLN A 206 -2.84 -5.81 -8.92
CA GLN A 206 -2.55 -5.42 -10.29
C GLN A 206 -1.78 -4.10 -10.31
N ILE A 207 -0.61 -4.08 -10.95
CA ILE A 207 0.01 -2.83 -11.39
C ILE A 207 -0.85 -2.30 -12.54
N THR A 208 -1.50 -1.16 -12.33
CA THR A 208 -2.31 -0.50 -13.35
C THR A 208 -1.49 0.47 -14.20
N MET A 209 -0.42 1.04 -13.61
CA MET A 209 0.58 1.89 -14.25
C MET A 209 1.92 1.74 -13.50
N SER A 210 2.94 1.15 -14.12
CA SER A 210 4.31 1.11 -13.57
C SER A 210 5.04 2.45 -13.74
N SER A 211 4.69 3.19 -14.81
CA SER A 211 5.24 4.50 -15.14
C SER A 211 4.23 5.32 -15.94
N GLY A 212 4.22 6.63 -15.67
CA GLY A 212 3.46 7.63 -16.41
C GLY A 212 3.78 9.01 -15.88
N ILE A 213 3.09 10.01 -16.41
CA ILE A 213 3.18 11.40 -15.96
C ILE A 213 1.80 11.95 -15.62
N ALA A 214 1.72 12.79 -14.60
CA ALA A 214 0.50 13.45 -14.16
C ALA A 214 0.74 14.93 -13.87
N SER A 215 -0.31 15.73 -14.05
CA SER A 215 -0.34 17.15 -13.69
C SER A 215 -1.54 17.42 -12.80
N GLY A 216 -1.43 18.37 -11.87
CA GLY A 216 -2.45 18.56 -10.84
C GLY A 216 -1.99 19.37 -9.64
N THR A 217 -2.71 19.19 -8.53
CA THR A 217 -2.44 19.86 -7.25
C THR A 217 -2.64 18.91 -6.06
N ILE A 218 -1.79 19.06 -5.05
CA ILE A 218 -1.95 18.48 -3.72
C ILE A 218 -1.96 19.63 -2.71
N LEU A 219 -3.00 19.75 -1.89
CA LEU A 219 -2.92 20.48 -0.62
C LEU A 219 -2.58 19.45 0.45
N PHE A 220 -1.55 19.68 1.26
CA PHE A 220 -1.19 18.81 2.38
C PHE A 220 -0.55 19.66 3.48
N ASN A 221 -1.01 19.50 4.73
CA ASN A 221 -0.55 20.30 5.88
C ASN A 221 -0.59 21.83 5.64
N ASN A 222 -1.64 22.31 4.97
CA ASN A 222 -1.82 23.71 4.54
C ASN A 222 -0.82 24.24 3.49
N GLU A 223 0.06 23.39 2.94
CA GLU A 223 0.92 23.73 1.79
C GLU A 223 0.33 23.18 0.48
N THR A 224 0.33 24.02 -0.57
CA THR A 224 -0.18 23.63 -1.90
C THR A 224 0.97 23.34 -2.85
N TYR A 225 1.09 22.09 -3.27
CA TYR A 225 2.04 21.60 -4.26
C TYR A 225 1.33 21.48 -5.62
N SER A 226 1.59 22.43 -6.51
CA SER A 226 1.19 22.35 -7.93
C SER A 226 2.27 21.63 -8.73
N PHE A 227 1.87 20.76 -9.66
CA PHE A 227 2.82 19.97 -10.45
C PHE A 227 2.36 19.78 -11.91
N SER A 228 3.35 19.72 -12.81
CA SER A 228 3.17 19.36 -14.21
C SER A 228 4.10 18.20 -14.54
N ASP A 229 3.57 17.22 -15.28
CA ASP A 229 4.33 16.09 -15.84
C ASP A 229 5.16 15.31 -14.80
N ALA A 230 4.67 15.30 -13.55
CA ALA A 230 5.29 14.61 -12.43
C ALA A 230 5.16 13.10 -12.59
N LYS A 231 6.19 12.36 -12.18
CA LYS A 231 6.23 10.90 -12.32
C LYS A 231 5.11 10.26 -11.50
N PHE A 232 4.37 9.34 -12.12
CA PHE A 232 3.18 8.73 -11.55
C PHE A 232 3.25 7.20 -11.59
N TYR A 233 2.78 6.56 -10.52
CA TYR A 233 2.62 5.12 -10.38
C TYR A 233 1.23 4.81 -9.81
N ALA A 234 0.61 3.72 -10.26
CA ALA A 234 -0.70 3.31 -9.78
C ALA A 234 -0.85 1.78 -9.73
N GLU A 235 -1.25 1.27 -8.58
CA GLU A 235 -1.65 -0.12 -8.40
C GLU A 235 -2.99 -0.25 -7.69
N LYS A 236 -3.46 -1.48 -7.63
CA LYS A 236 -4.75 -1.83 -7.06
C LYS A 236 -4.72 -3.20 -6.41
N ASN A 237 -5.27 -3.28 -5.21
CA ASN A 237 -5.38 -4.49 -4.40
C ASN A 237 -6.86 -4.76 -4.06
N TRP A 238 -7.31 -6.02 -4.12
CA TRP A 238 -8.69 -6.40 -3.74
C TRP A 238 -8.77 -7.86 -3.26
N GLY A 239 -9.80 -8.19 -2.49
CA GLY A 239 -10.02 -9.55 -1.98
C GLY A 239 -10.64 -9.55 -0.60
N SER A 240 -10.56 -10.68 0.09
CA SER A 240 -10.99 -10.82 1.49
C SER A 240 -9.96 -10.30 2.50
N LEU A 241 -8.67 -10.63 2.33
CA LEU A 241 -7.58 -10.31 3.27
C LEU A 241 -6.23 -10.10 2.56
N PHE A 242 -5.35 -9.27 3.10
CA PHE A 242 -3.95 -9.17 2.65
C PHE A 242 -3.13 -10.45 2.93
N PRO A 243 -1.93 -10.64 2.31
CA PRO A 243 -1.13 -11.83 2.51
C PRO A 243 -0.62 -11.93 3.96
N SER A 244 -0.26 -13.14 4.42
CA SER A 244 0.30 -13.28 5.76
C SER A 244 1.65 -12.57 5.94
N LYS A 245 2.38 -12.30 4.86
CA LYS A 245 3.63 -11.53 4.82
C LYS A 245 3.81 -11.01 3.39
N TRP A 246 4.16 -9.74 3.18
CA TRP A 246 4.41 -9.19 1.85
C TRP A 246 5.41 -8.04 1.87
N TYR A 247 6.01 -7.74 0.72
CA TYR A 247 7.04 -6.73 0.59
C TYR A 247 7.04 -6.14 -0.81
N TRP A 248 7.43 -4.88 -0.92
CA TRP A 248 7.32 -4.11 -2.16
C TRP A 248 8.50 -3.14 -2.32
N ILE A 249 8.84 -2.86 -3.56
CA ILE A 249 9.82 -1.87 -4.03
C ILE A 249 9.20 -1.23 -5.27
N GLN A 250 9.13 0.09 -5.31
CA GLN A 250 8.68 0.80 -6.51
C GLN A 250 9.51 2.06 -6.77
N THR A 251 9.97 2.24 -8.01
CA THR A 251 10.46 3.54 -8.49
C THR A 251 10.36 3.67 -10.01
N ASN A 252 10.14 4.89 -10.47
CA ASN A 252 10.15 5.33 -11.88
C ASN A 252 11.00 6.61 -12.05
N SER A 253 11.89 6.85 -11.07
CA SER A 253 12.63 8.09 -10.86
C SER A 253 14.11 7.78 -10.58
N PHE A 254 14.79 7.20 -11.56
CA PHE A 254 16.23 6.89 -11.50
C PHE A 254 17.11 8.09 -11.83
N SER A 255 18.31 8.12 -11.26
CA SER A 255 19.33 9.10 -11.61
C SER A 255 19.90 8.81 -13.00
N ASP A 256 19.89 9.82 -13.87
CA ASP A 256 20.67 9.79 -15.11
C ASP A 256 22.18 9.85 -14.79
N ASN A 257 22.99 9.23 -15.65
CA ASN A 257 24.44 9.41 -15.64
C ASN A 257 24.95 9.76 -17.06
N PRO A 258 26.18 10.28 -17.23
CA PRO A 258 26.67 10.77 -18.53
C PRO A 258 26.71 9.71 -19.65
N THR A 259 26.64 8.42 -19.29
CA THR A 259 26.69 7.29 -20.23
C THR A 259 25.34 6.60 -20.47
N HIS A 260 24.38 6.77 -19.57
CA HIS A 260 23.07 6.11 -19.61
C HIS A 260 21.96 7.06 -19.13
N ASN A 261 21.03 7.33 -20.05
CA ASN A 261 19.75 7.96 -19.74
C ASN A 261 18.79 6.89 -19.21
N HIS A 262 18.27 7.13 -18.00
CA HIS A 262 17.34 6.30 -17.24
C HIS A 262 15.96 6.96 -17.09
N SER A 263 15.65 8.03 -17.81
CA SER A 263 14.34 8.72 -17.75
C SER A 263 13.13 7.84 -18.08
N SER A 264 13.34 6.74 -18.82
CA SER A 264 12.35 5.69 -19.14
C SER A 264 12.50 4.40 -18.30
N LEU A 265 13.39 4.39 -17.30
CA LEU A 265 13.59 3.25 -16.43
C LEU A 265 12.53 3.26 -15.32
N SER A 266 11.77 2.17 -15.20
CA SER A 266 10.91 1.91 -14.05
C SER A 266 11.14 0.50 -13.49
N LEU A 267 10.86 0.37 -12.21
CA LEU A 267 11.03 -0.84 -11.42
C LEU A 267 9.80 -0.99 -10.51
N THR A 268 9.16 -2.15 -10.59
CA THR A 268 8.27 -2.65 -9.54
C THR A 268 8.74 -4.04 -9.18
N ALA A 269 9.15 -4.23 -7.93
CA ALA A 269 9.54 -5.53 -7.40
C ALA A 269 8.79 -5.79 -6.10
N GLY A 270 8.46 -7.05 -5.83
CA GLY A 270 7.68 -7.37 -4.65
C GLY A 270 7.35 -8.84 -4.55
N GLY A 271 6.59 -9.20 -3.52
CA GLY A 271 6.22 -10.58 -3.29
C GLY A 271 5.64 -10.78 -1.91
N GLY A 272 5.56 -12.04 -1.49
CA GLY A 272 5.01 -12.38 -0.19
C GLY A 272 4.82 -13.86 0.03
N ILE A 273 4.40 -14.18 1.25
CA ILE A 273 4.05 -15.53 1.68
C ILE A 273 2.53 -15.58 1.85
N ARG A 274 1.86 -16.33 0.95
CA ARG A 274 0.41 -16.57 1.04
C ARG A 274 0.11 -18.01 1.48
N LYS A 275 -1.07 -18.20 2.08
CA LYS A 275 -1.59 -19.51 2.48
C LYS A 275 -2.77 -19.88 1.57
N VAL A 276 -2.53 -20.72 0.58
CA VAL A 276 -3.58 -21.24 -0.29
C VAL A 276 -4.24 -22.43 0.41
N SER A 277 -5.56 -22.36 0.64
CA SER A 277 -6.32 -23.44 1.31
C SER A 277 -7.23 -24.15 0.32
N LEU A 278 -6.91 -25.40 -0.03
CA LEU A 278 -7.70 -26.22 -0.95
C LEU A 278 -8.20 -27.48 -0.22
N ARG A 279 -9.50 -27.49 0.12
CA ARG A 279 -10.12 -28.50 0.99
C ARG A 279 -9.35 -28.61 2.32
N SER A 280 -9.10 -29.82 2.82
CA SER A 280 -8.41 -30.08 4.09
C SER A 280 -6.88 -29.93 4.04
N ARG A 281 -6.32 -29.26 3.02
CA ARG A 281 -4.87 -29.01 2.89
C ARG A 281 -4.62 -27.53 2.66
N SER A 282 -3.85 -26.92 3.56
CA SER A 282 -3.25 -25.61 3.36
C SER A 282 -1.83 -25.79 2.84
N LYS A 283 -1.46 -25.03 1.82
CA LYS A 283 -0.09 -24.93 1.29
C LYS A 283 0.36 -23.47 1.40
N THR A 284 1.56 -23.28 1.92
CA THR A 284 2.25 -21.99 1.88
C THR A 284 2.96 -21.83 0.54
N GLU A 285 2.84 -20.66 -0.09
CA GLU A 285 3.53 -20.35 -1.33
C GLU A 285 4.31 -19.04 -1.19
N ASP A 286 5.60 -19.11 -1.46
CA ASP A 286 6.46 -17.95 -1.64
C ASP A 286 6.23 -17.39 -3.04
N LEU A 287 5.90 -16.12 -3.11
CA LEU A 287 5.65 -15.36 -4.32
C LEU A 287 6.70 -14.27 -4.45
N GLY A 288 7.08 -13.98 -5.69
CA GLY A 288 7.94 -12.86 -6.02
C GLY A 288 7.68 -12.41 -7.46
N LEU A 289 7.92 -11.13 -7.73
CA LEU A 289 7.89 -10.52 -9.06
C LEU A 289 8.94 -9.41 -9.12
N VAL A 290 9.54 -9.24 -10.30
CA VAL A 290 10.29 -8.04 -10.68
C VAL A 290 9.84 -7.70 -12.09
N GLY A 291 9.27 -6.52 -12.26
CA GLY A 291 8.95 -5.90 -13.54
C GLY A 291 9.86 -4.69 -13.75
N ILE A 292 10.59 -4.68 -14.86
CA ILE A 292 11.45 -3.56 -15.26
C ILE A 292 11.01 -3.08 -16.63
N HIS A 293 10.69 -1.79 -16.75
CA HIS A 293 10.52 -1.12 -18.04
C HIS A 293 11.77 -0.33 -18.37
N TYR A 294 12.31 -0.50 -19.58
CA TYR A 294 13.42 0.33 -20.08
C TYR A 294 13.37 0.39 -21.61
N LYS A 295 13.38 1.61 -22.18
CA LYS A 295 13.36 1.85 -23.64
C LYS A 295 12.23 1.06 -24.35
N ASN A 296 10.99 1.26 -23.89
CA ASN A 296 9.75 0.63 -24.36
C ASN A 296 9.64 -0.90 -24.19
N LYS A 297 10.64 -1.56 -23.59
CA LYS A 297 10.65 -3.01 -23.39
C LYS A 297 10.42 -3.38 -21.93
N PHE A 298 9.62 -4.42 -21.70
CA PHE A 298 9.27 -4.94 -20.40
C PHE A 298 9.94 -6.29 -20.09
N TYR A 299 10.79 -6.27 -19.06
CA TYR A 299 11.48 -7.44 -18.55
C TYR A 299 10.70 -7.96 -17.33
N GLU A 300 10.10 -9.14 -17.48
CA GLU A 300 9.21 -9.77 -16.50
C GLU A 300 9.89 -10.98 -15.87
N PHE A 301 10.16 -10.89 -14.57
CA PHE A 301 10.76 -11.96 -13.78
C PHE A 301 9.72 -12.46 -12.78
N VAL A 302 9.20 -13.65 -13.04
CA VAL A 302 8.12 -14.28 -12.26
C VAL A 302 8.32 -15.80 -12.22
N PRO A 303 7.82 -16.53 -11.20
CA PRO A 303 8.16 -17.94 -10.97
C PRO A 303 7.69 -18.91 -12.07
N TRP A 304 6.86 -18.46 -13.01
CA TRP A 304 6.40 -19.25 -14.15
C TRP A 304 7.13 -18.96 -15.47
N THR A 305 8.06 -17.99 -15.50
CA THR A 305 8.93 -17.71 -16.67
C THR A 305 10.43 -17.90 -16.36
N GLY A 306 10.79 -18.19 -15.11
CA GLY A 306 12.16 -18.47 -14.69
C GLY A 306 12.31 -18.60 -13.18
N GLU A 307 13.49 -18.27 -12.69
CA GLU A 307 13.93 -18.49 -11.31
C GLU A 307 13.97 -17.15 -10.55
N MET A 308 13.62 -17.17 -9.27
CA MET A 308 13.71 -15.99 -8.42
C MET A 308 14.09 -16.39 -6.99
N SER A 309 14.90 -15.55 -6.37
CA SER A 309 15.22 -15.57 -4.95
C SER A 309 15.16 -14.14 -4.40
N TRP A 310 14.85 -14.03 -3.12
CA TRP A 310 14.74 -12.76 -2.41
C TRP A 310 15.20 -12.92 -0.96
N GLU A 311 15.81 -11.86 -0.44
CA GLU A 311 16.25 -11.71 0.95
C GLU A 311 15.69 -10.38 1.44
N VAL A 312 14.72 -10.43 2.38
CA VAL A 312 14.07 -9.23 2.92
C VAL A 312 14.11 -9.28 4.43
N GLU A 313 14.72 -8.26 5.03
CA GLU A 313 14.85 -8.09 6.48
C GLU A 313 13.52 -7.56 7.09
N PRO A 314 13.33 -7.64 8.42
CA PRO A 314 12.16 -7.04 9.10
C PRO A 314 11.93 -5.56 8.78
N TRP A 315 13.01 -4.83 8.46
CA TRP A 315 12.99 -3.51 7.84
C TRP A 315 14.37 -3.21 7.24
N GLY A 316 14.46 -2.19 6.37
CA GLY A 316 15.72 -1.55 6.00
C GLY A 316 16.52 -2.20 4.88
N ARG A 317 16.23 -3.46 4.49
CA ARG A 317 16.89 -4.14 3.37
C ARG A 317 15.97 -5.09 2.61
N TRP A 318 15.97 -4.94 1.29
CA TRP A 318 15.28 -5.81 0.33
C TRP A 318 16.23 -6.13 -0.83
N LYS A 319 16.47 -7.41 -1.09
CA LYS A 319 17.33 -7.88 -2.18
C LYS A 319 16.59 -8.92 -3.01
N PHE A 320 16.68 -8.82 -4.34
CA PHE A 320 16.12 -9.76 -5.30
C PHE A 320 17.20 -10.16 -6.30
N ASN A 321 17.25 -11.44 -6.62
CA ASN A 321 18.03 -12.00 -7.72
C ASN A 321 17.10 -12.88 -8.54
N ALA A 322 16.96 -12.60 -9.84
CA ALA A 322 16.04 -13.34 -10.69
C ALA A 322 16.56 -13.54 -12.12
N ARG A 323 16.10 -14.62 -12.74
CA ARG A 323 16.38 -15.00 -14.13
C ARG A 323 15.07 -15.32 -14.83
N THR A 324 14.95 -14.97 -16.10
CA THR A 324 13.72 -15.17 -16.89
C THR A 324 14.07 -15.46 -18.34
N LYS A 325 13.21 -16.20 -19.05
CA LYS A 325 13.35 -16.40 -20.50
C LYS A 325 12.14 -15.83 -21.23
N GLN A 326 12.39 -14.82 -22.06
CA GLN A 326 11.36 -14.13 -22.85
C GLN A 326 11.77 -14.09 -24.32
N ASN A 327 10.87 -14.45 -25.23
CA ASN A 327 11.11 -14.43 -26.68
C ASN A 327 12.42 -15.15 -27.09
N SER A 328 12.65 -16.32 -26.49
CA SER A 328 13.86 -17.15 -26.61
C SER A 328 15.16 -16.59 -26.02
N ILE A 329 15.17 -15.35 -25.54
CA ILE A 329 16.33 -14.70 -24.93
C ILE A 329 16.25 -14.84 -23.39
N SER A 330 17.37 -15.13 -22.76
CA SER A 330 17.49 -15.23 -21.30
C SER A 330 17.97 -13.90 -20.70
N TYR A 331 17.43 -13.50 -19.56
CA TYR A 331 17.83 -12.29 -18.83
C TYR A 331 18.06 -12.60 -17.36
N GLU A 332 18.90 -11.78 -16.71
CA GLU A 332 19.16 -11.80 -15.28
C GLU A 332 19.04 -10.38 -14.71
N CYS A 333 18.45 -10.23 -13.53
CA CYS A 333 18.42 -8.96 -12.81
C CYS A 333 18.83 -9.10 -11.34
N GLU A 334 19.40 -8.02 -10.83
CA GLU A 334 19.77 -7.84 -9.43
C GLU A 334 19.17 -6.52 -8.94
N VAL A 335 18.36 -6.59 -7.89
CA VAL A 335 17.77 -5.43 -7.22
C VAL A 335 18.23 -5.43 -5.77
N LEU A 336 18.73 -4.30 -5.30
CA LEU A 336 19.00 -4.06 -3.89
C LEU A 336 18.40 -2.72 -3.49
N ALA A 337 17.38 -2.74 -2.63
CA ALA A 337 16.86 -1.57 -1.95
C ALA A 337 17.24 -1.57 -0.46
N THR A 338 17.50 -0.39 0.08
CA THR A 338 17.81 -0.13 1.49
C THR A 338 17.09 1.11 1.99
N CYS A 339 16.79 1.18 3.28
CA CYS A 339 16.19 2.35 3.90
C CYS A 339 16.72 2.54 5.33
N ASP A 340 17.43 3.65 5.54
CA ASP A 340 17.99 4.02 6.85
C ASP A 340 16.99 4.78 7.74
N LYS A 341 15.86 5.21 7.16
CA LYS A 341 14.74 5.80 7.90
C LYS A 341 13.97 4.72 8.64
N PRO A 342 13.28 5.03 9.75
CA PRO A 342 12.42 4.06 10.43
C PRO A 342 11.20 3.65 9.60
N GLY A 343 10.88 4.37 8.52
CA GLY A 343 9.62 4.26 7.79
C GLY A 343 8.41 4.62 8.63
N THR A 344 7.25 4.63 7.99
CA THR A 344 5.96 5.00 8.57
C THR A 344 5.04 3.80 8.53
N THR A 345 4.38 3.51 9.66
CA THR A 345 3.38 2.44 9.69
C THR A 345 2.02 2.95 9.25
N ILE A 346 1.50 2.31 8.20
CA ILE A 346 0.23 2.63 7.57
C ILE A 346 -0.75 1.46 7.75
N ARG A 347 -2.01 1.69 7.40
CA ARG A 347 -3.07 0.70 7.60
C ARG A 347 -3.24 -0.19 6.38
N ALA A 348 -3.26 -1.50 6.60
CA ALA A 348 -3.61 -2.50 5.59
C ALA A 348 -4.85 -3.31 6.02
N PRO A 349 -5.67 -3.80 5.08
CA PRO A 349 -6.83 -4.64 5.38
C PRO A 349 -6.49 -5.95 6.10
N THR A 350 -7.11 -6.19 7.25
CA THR A 350 -7.00 -7.42 8.04
C THR A 350 -8.38 -7.99 8.39
N GLN A 351 -8.42 -9.13 9.08
CA GLN A 351 -9.68 -9.70 9.60
C GLN A 351 -10.42 -8.75 10.54
N ASP A 352 -9.68 -7.90 11.28
CA ASP A 352 -10.22 -6.89 12.18
C ASP A 352 -10.37 -5.51 11.48
N GLY A 353 -10.39 -5.48 10.14
CA GLY A 353 -10.45 -4.28 9.30
C GLY A 353 -9.07 -3.65 9.02
N LEU A 354 -9.05 -2.40 8.57
CA LEU A 354 -7.84 -1.58 8.38
C LEU A 354 -7.10 -1.40 9.70
N GLN A 355 -6.01 -2.16 9.87
CA GLN A 355 -5.13 -2.10 11.04
C GLN A 355 -3.74 -1.66 10.62
N PHE A 356 -2.99 -1.08 11.55
CA PHE A 356 -1.56 -0.81 11.41
C PHE A 356 -0.81 -2.14 11.21
N PHE A 357 -0.51 -2.46 9.96
CA PHE A 357 -0.08 -3.81 9.54
C PHE A 357 0.87 -3.78 8.32
N CYS A 358 1.28 -2.57 7.95
CA CYS A 358 2.19 -2.25 6.86
C CYS A 358 3.16 -1.17 7.36
N ARG A 359 4.39 -1.17 6.83
CA ARG A 359 5.43 -0.18 7.03
C ARG A 359 5.97 0.19 5.66
N ASP A 360 5.80 1.46 5.27
CA ASP A 360 6.16 2.03 3.98
C ASP A 360 7.11 3.22 4.19
N SER A 361 7.92 3.56 3.18
CA SER A 361 8.82 4.71 3.16
C SER A 361 9.07 5.14 1.72
N LEU A 362 9.04 6.44 1.45
CA LEU A 362 9.37 7.03 0.15
C LEU A 362 10.85 7.42 0.03
N GLU A 363 11.60 7.32 1.13
CA GLU A 363 13.04 7.59 1.23
C GLU A 363 13.93 6.34 1.02
N GLY A 364 13.40 5.29 0.39
CA GLY A 364 14.20 4.12 0.00
C GLY A 364 15.24 4.48 -1.07
N VAL A 365 16.43 3.89 -0.95
CA VAL A 365 17.47 3.93 -1.98
C VAL A 365 17.53 2.56 -2.65
N VAL A 366 17.50 2.51 -3.98
CA VAL A 366 17.60 1.27 -4.76
C VAL A 366 18.71 1.32 -5.79
N THR A 367 19.38 0.18 -5.98
CA THR A 367 20.31 -0.11 -7.08
C THR A 367 19.73 -1.24 -7.93
N LEU A 368 19.70 -1.06 -9.25
CA LEU A 368 19.22 -2.03 -10.23
C LEU A 368 20.31 -2.34 -11.27
N SER A 369 20.51 -3.62 -11.54
CA SER A 369 21.26 -4.11 -12.70
C SER A 369 20.48 -5.17 -13.47
N LEU A 370 20.66 -5.18 -14.80
CA LEU A 370 19.94 -6.03 -15.75
C LEU A 370 20.89 -6.45 -16.88
N TRP A 371 20.94 -7.75 -17.16
CA TRP A 371 21.77 -8.35 -18.21
C TRP A 371 20.96 -9.24 -19.14
N GLU A 372 21.39 -9.31 -20.40
CA GLU A 372 21.11 -10.46 -21.26
C GLU A 372 22.11 -11.59 -20.95
N LEU A 373 21.68 -12.83 -21.10
CA LEU A 373 22.53 -14.01 -20.90
C LEU A 373 22.78 -14.75 -22.22
N ASP A 374 23.98 -15.29 -22.38
CA ASP A 374 24.33 -16.19 -23.49
C ASP A 374 23.74 -17.60 -23.33
N GLU A 375 24.01 -18.48 -24.31
CA GLU A 375 23.56 -19.88 -24.29
C GLU A 375 24.14 -20.70 -23.11
N ASN A 376 25.22 -20.23 -22.50
CA ASN A 376 25.88 -20.83 -21.34
C ASN A 376 25.47 -20.17 -20.00
N ASN A 377 24.42 -19.34 -20.02
CA ASN A 377 23.94 -18.51 -18.89
C ASN A 377 25.00 -17.56 -18.31
N GLN A 378 25.95 -17.09 -19.12
CA GLN A 378 26.91 -16.05 -18.77
C GLN A 378 26.33 -14.67 -19.10
N ARG A 379 26.58 -13.69 -18.21
CA ARG A 379 26.14 -12.30 -18.42
C ARG A 379 26.87 -11.69 -19.62
N LEU A 380 26.12 -11.18 -20.58
CA LEU A 380 26.62 -10.31 -21.65
C LEU A 380 26.87 -8.90 -21.10
N ASN A 381 27.11 -7.93 -21.99
CA ASN A 381 27.16 -6.53 -21.60
C ASN A 381 25.83 -6.12 -20.90
N PRO A 382 25.88 -5.38 -19.78
CA PRO A 382 24.68 -4.97 -19.06
C PRO A 382 23.78 -4.09 -19.91
N ILE A 383 22.47 -4.37 -19.85
CA ILE A 383 21.41 -3.51 -20.39
C ILE A 383 21.23 -2.29 -19.48
N VAL A 384 21.30 -2.54 -18.16
CA VAL A 384 21.33 -1.53 -17.09
C VAL A 384 22.40 -1.98 -16.10
N LEU A 385 23.30 -1.07 -15.68
CA LEU A 385 24.34 -1.37 -14.70
C LEU A 385 24.29 -0.37 -13.55
N ASN A 386 24.02 -0.87 -12.35
CA ASN A 386 24.00 -0.12 -11.09
C ASN A 386 23.23 1.20 -11.20
N ALA A 387 22.07 1.19 -11.86
CA ALA A 387 21.19 2.35 -11.92
C ALA A 387 20.61 2.62 -10.54
N THR A 388 20.83 3.83 -10.01
CA THR A 388 20.43 4.20 -8.66
C THR A 388 19.20 5.10 -8.65
N SER A 389 18.34 4.95 -7.66
CA SER A 389 17.34 5.95 -7.27
C SER A 389 17.38 6.15 -5.76
N SER A 390 17.41 7.40 -5.30
CA SER A 390 17.17 7.78 -3.91
C SER A 390 15.71 8.19 -3.64
N ASN A 391 14.81 7.76 -4.53
CA ASN A 391 13.38 7.98 -4.44
C ASN A 391 12.67 6.67 -4.76
N CYS A 392 12.75 5.72 -3.83
CA CYS A 392 12.12 4.43 -3.92
C CYS A 392 11.08 4.28 -2.82
N GLY A 393 9.84 3.93 -3.20
CA GLY A 393 8.88 3.37 -2.26
C GLY A 393 9.37 1.98 -1.84
N VAL A 394 9.41 1.71 -0.54
CA VAL A 394 9.82 0.41 0.00
C VAL A 394 8.88 0.00 1.13
N GLU A 395 8.34 -1.22 1.03
CA GLU A 395 7.27 -1.69 1.90
C GLU A 395 7.59 -3.06 2.50
N VAL A 396 7.19 -3.26 3.76
CA VAL A 396 6.96 -4.58 4.35
C VAL A 396 5.63 -4.59 5.09
N GLY A 397 4.91 -5.71 5.05
CA GLY A 397 3.68 -5.87 5.79
C GLY A 397 3.38 -7.31 6.17
N GLY A 398 2.46 -7.47 7.12
CA GLY A 398 2.13 -8.76 7.70
C GLY A 398 3.15 -9.25 8.72
N ASP A 399 3.36 -10.56 8.76
CA ASP A 399 4.20 -11.25 9.73
C ASP A 399 5.71 -11.16 9.39
N TYR A 400 6.20 -9.92 9.33
CA TYR A 400 7.59 -9.58 9.68
C TYR A 400 7.80 -9.53 11.20
N SER A 401 6.83 -10.06 11.96
CA SER A 401 6.89 -10.39 13.38
C SER A 401 7.42 -9.27 14.30
N HIS A 402 6.63 -8.21 14.48
CA HIS A 402 6.62 -7.38 15.70
C HIS A 402 8.00 -6.96 16.27
N GLY A 403 8.99 -6.68 15.41
CA GLY A 403 9.96 -5.64 15.76
C GLY A 403 9.15 -4.34 15.90
N PRO A 404 9.27 -3.60 17.02
CA PRO A 404 8.35 -2.49 17.27
C PRO A 404 8.46 -1.50 16.13
N VAL A 405 7.34 -1.18 15.48
CA VAL A 405 7.31 0.01 14.65
C VAL A 405 7.23 1.18 15.61
N ILE A 406 8.43 1.63 15.91
CA ILE A 406 8.80 2.75 16.75
C ILE A 406 8.22 4.03 16.11
N ASP A 407 6.91 4.25 16.28
CA ASP A 407 6.34 5.62 16.27
C ASP A 407 6.67 6.33 17.59
N VAL A 408 7.96 6.26 17.92
CA VAL A 408 8.55 6.93 19.07
C VAL A 408 8.64 8.41 18.80
N GLU A 409 8.47 8.87 17.56
CA GLU A 409 8.34 10.28 17.28
C GLU A 409 6.96 10.82 17.69
N GLN A 410 5.84 10.15 17.35
CA GLN A 410 4.54 10.51 17.91
C GLN A 410 4.52 10.32 19.43
N LEU A 411 5.15 9.27 19.96
CA LEU A 411 5.26 9.07 21.43
C LEU A 411 6.06 10.18 22.11
N LYS A 412 7.19 10.62 21.52
CA LYS A 412 7.98 11.77 22.00
C LYS A 412 7.20 13.08 21.87
N ARG A 413 6.40 13.26 20.81
CA ARG A 413 5.52 14.44 20.67
C ARG A 413 4.46 14.46 21.77
N ILE A 414 3.81 13.33 22.10
CA ILE A 414 2.85 13.26 23.22
C ILE A 414 3.56 13.39 24.58
N ARG A 415 4.80 12.93 24.73
CA ARG A 415 5.62 13.19 25.93
C ARG A 415 5.89 14.68 26.11
N ASP A 416 6.23 15.38 25.02
CA ASP A 416 6.60 16.79 25.06
C ASP A 416 5.38 17.73 25.07
N ASP A 417 4.25 17.29 24.54
CA ASP A 417 2.92 17.91 24.69
C ASP A 417 1.82 16.85 24.91
N ALA A 418 1.49 16.62 26.18
CA ALA A 418 0.45 15.66 26.60
C ALA A 418 -0.96 16.02 26.09
N ASN A 419 -1.20 17.27 25.67
CA ASN A 419 -2.51 17.69 25.17
C ASN A 419 -2.89 16.96 23.87
N LEU A 420 -1.89 16.50 23.09
CA LEU A 420 -2.08 15.72 21.87
C LEU A 420 -2.83 14.39 22.10
N ALA A 421 -2.81 13.84 23.32
CA ALA A 421 -3.55 12.63 23.68
C ALA A 421 -4.96 12.88 24.24
N LEU A 422 -5.31 14.13 24.61
CA LEU A 422 -6.61 14.43 25.22
C LEU A 422 -7.80 14.13 24.30
N GLY A 423 -7.59 14.18 22.98
CA GLY A 423 -8.59 13.83 21.96
C GLY A 423 -8.79 12.33 21.71
N MET A 424 -7.98 11.45 22.31
CA MET A 424 -8.06 9.99 22.10
C MET A 424 -9.02 9.32 23.09
N SER A 425 -9.84 8.38 22.64
CA SER A 425 -10.53 7.46 23.55
C SER A 425 -9.55 6.49 24.22
N GLU A 426 -9.95 5.87 25.34
CA GLU A 426 -9.12 4.87 26.05
C GLU A 426 -8.62 3.78 25.10
N LYS A 427 -9.51 3.31 24.22
CA LYS A 427 -9.24 2.26 23.25
C LYS A 427 -8.20 2.70 22.21
N GLU A 428 -8.27 3.94 21.74
CA GLU A 428 -7.33 4.50 20.76
C GLU A 428 -5.96 4.75 21.39
N PHE A 429 -5.92 5.34 22.59
CA PHE A 429 -4.68 5.58 23.31
C PHE A 429 -3.97 4.26 23.66
N LYS A 430 -4.70 3.27 24.21
CA LYS A 430 -4.11 1.96 24.53
C LYS A 430 -3.66 1.22 23.28
N ALA A 431 -4.41 1.29 22.17
CA ALA A 431 -3.98 0.71 20.89
C ALA A 431 -2.71 1.39 20.32
N PHE A 432 -2.58 2.71 20.47
CA PHE A 432 -1.37 3.45 20.08
C PHE A 432 -0.15 3.02 20.91
N ILE A 433 -0.27 2.97 22.24
CA ILE A 433 0.81 2.48 23.11
C ILE A 433 1.13 1.01 22.83
N ASP A 434 0.12 0.18 22.55
CA ASP A 434 0.30 -1.24 22.18
C ASP A 434 0.96 -1.41 20.80
N SER A 435 0.88 -0.43 19.87
CA SER A 435 1.55 -0.50 18.56
C SER A 435 3.05 -0.19 18.60
N VAL A 436 3.50 0.62 19.56
CA VAL A 436 4.94 0.92 19.79
C VAL A 436 5.60 -0.05 20.80
N SER A 437 4.83 -1.03 21.28
CA SER A 437 5.16 -1.94 22.36
C SER A 437 5.71 -3.30 21.88
N ILE A 438 6.16 -4.13 22.83
CA ILE A 438 6.50 -5.53 22.58
C ILE A 438 5.22 -6.34 22.31
N GLY A 439 5.21 -7.08 21.21
CA GLY A 439 4.16 -8.04 20.89
C GLY A 439 4.08 -9.18 21.91
N LYS A 440 2.86 -9.65 22.21
CA LYS A 440 2.67 -10.79 23.14
C LYS A 440 3.39 -12.04 22.64
N SER A 441 4.19 -12.68 23.49
CA SER A 441 4.84 -13.95 23.17
C SER A 441 3.80 -15.03 22.83
N TYR A 442 4.19 -16.03 22.02
CA TYR A 442 3.34 -17.18 21.71
C TYR A 442 2.83 -17.87 22.99
N LYS A 443 3.73 -18.01 23.99
CA LYS A 443 3.46 -18.57 25.32
C LYS A 443 2.37 -17.79 26.05
N MET A 444 2.47 -16.46 26.10
CA MET A 444 1.48 -15.59 26.74
C MET A 444 0.13 -15.62 25.98
N SER A 445 0.16 -15.57 24.64
CA SER A 445 -1.05 -15.70 23.81
C SER A 445 -1.74 -17.06 23.96
N TYR A 446 -0.97 -18.12 24.24
CA TYR A 446 -1.50 -19.44 24.56
C TYR A 446 -2.11 -19.48 25.97
N MET A 447 -1.45 -18.90 26.97
CA MET A 447 -1.98 -18.80 28.34
C MET A 447 -3.26 -17.97 28.41
N ASP A 448 -3.32 -16.80 27.76
CA ASP A 448 -4.53 -15.96 27.70
C ASP A 448 -5.73 -16.72 27.11
N LYS A 449 -5.50 -17.50 26.04
CA LYS A 449 -6.57 -18.23 25.32
C LYS A 449 -6.95 -19.57 25.96
N ASN A 450 -6.05 -20.16 26.76
CA ASN A 450 -6.20 -21.50 27.33
C ASN A 450 -6.02 -21.50 28.86
N SER A 451 -6.32 -20.38 29.53
CA SER A 451 -6.09 -20.17 30.97
C SER A 451 -6.68 -21.27 31.84
N TRP A 452 -7.89 -21.75 31.49
CA TRP A 452 -8.51 -22.93 32.08
C TRP A 452 -7.64 -24.19 31.97
N LEU A 453 -7.11 -24.50 30.78
CA LEU A 453 -6.30 -25.70 30.55
C LEU A 453 -4.98 -25.63 31.32
N VAL A 454 -4.30 -24.47 31.28
CA VAL A 454 -3.03 -24.23 31.97
C VAL A 454 -3.17 -24.39 33.49
N TYR A 455 -4.29 -23.93 34.07
CA TYR A 455 -4.63 -24.11 35.48
C TYR A 455 -4.74 -25.60 35.86
N TYR A 456 -5.40 -26.43 35.03
CA TYR A 456 -5.58 -27.85 35.31
C TYR A 456 -4.35 -28.72 34.97
N THR A 457 -3.51 -28.34 34.00
CA THR A 457 -2.29 -29.08 33.66
C THR A 457 -1.05 -28.63 34.45
N LYS A 458 -1.16 -27.62 35.32
CA LYS A 458 -0.03 -26.97 36.01
C LYS A 458 1.11 -26.61 35.05
N GLY A 459 0.74 -25.98 33.93
CA GLY A 459 1.73 -25.50 32.98
C GLY A 459 2.49 -26.57 32.17
N PHE A 460 2.02 -27.83 32.12
CA PHE A 460 2.55 -28.81 31.17
C PHE A 460 1.78 -28.75 29.84
N ASP A 461 2.51 -28.54 28.73
CA ASP A 461 1.96 -28.48 27.36
C ASP A 461 2.32 -29.71 26.48
N GLY A 462 3.17 -30.62 26.98
CA GLY A 462 3.49 -31.88 26.31
C GLY A 462 4.67 -32.64 26.92
N VAL A 463 4.83 -33.91 26.53
CA VAL A 463 5.99 -34.72 26.93
C VAL A 463 7.23 -34.23 26.18
N GLY A 464 8.29 -33.89 26.92
CA GLY A 464 9.58 -33.44 26.36
C GLY A 464 9.71 -31.93 26.14
N ARG A 465 8.78 -31.12 26.67
CA ARG A 465 8.87 -29.65 26.66
C ARG A 465 9.16 -29.09 28.07
N PRO A 466 9.80 -27.91 28.19
CA PRO A 466 9.95 -27.21 29.46
C PRO A 466 8.59 -26.81 30.05
N THR A 467 8.47 -26.76 31.38
CA THR A 467 7.30 -26.26 32.09
C THR A 467 7.03 -24.79 31.80
N ILE A 468 5.75 -24.43 31.57
CA ILE A 468 5.33 -23.05 31.25
C ILE A 468 5.52 -22.07 32.42
N GLU A 469 5.73 -22.56 33.65
CA GLU A 469 5.79 -21.77 34.88
C GLU A 469 7.08 -20.93 35.06
N GLN A 470 8.09 -21.09 34.20
CA GLN A 470 9.26 -20.20 34.21
C GLN A 470 8.94 -18.91 33.44
N GLU A 471 8.79 -17.79 34.15
CA GLU A 471 8.68 -16.46 33.54
C GLU A 471 9.96 -16.12 32.77
N THR A 472 9.77 -15.77 31.50
CA THR A 472 10.83 -15.26 30.63
C THR A 472 10.94 -13.74 30.77
N ASP A 473 12.10 -13.16 30.46
CA ASP A 473 12.30 -11.70 30.49
C ASP A 473 11.26 -10.95 29.65
N LEU A 474 10.80 -11.56 28.55
CA LEU A 474 9.72 -11.04 27.69
C LEU A 474 8.35 -11.01 28.37
N GLU A 475 8.04 -11.96 29.26
CA GLU A 475 6.78 -11.96 30.03
C GLU A 475 6.83 -10.90 31.14
N ILE A 476 7.98 -10.73 31.78
CA ILE A 476 8.22 -9.67 32.77
C ILE A 476 8.06 -8.29 32.11
N LEU A 477 8.70 -8.06 30.95
CA LEU A 477 8.52 -6.82 30.20
C LEU A 477 7.07 -6.62 29.72
N SER A 478 6.40 -7.66 29.21
CA SER A 478 5.01 -7.53 28.74
C SER A 478 4.02 -7.18 29.86
N ASN A 479 4.21 -7.75 31.06
CA ASN A 479 3.44 -7.39 32.24
C ASN A 479 3.73 -5.95 32.69
N LYS A 480 5.01 -5.52 32.71
CA LYS A 480 5.40 -4.15 33.07
C LYS A 480 4.87 -3.12 32.06
N GLN A 481 4.89 -3.43 30.77
CA GLN A 481 4.29 -2.65 29.69
C GLN A 481 2.79 -2.46 29.86
N ALA A 482 2.05 -3.54 30.16
CA ALA A 482 0.61 -3.49 30.38
C ALA A 482 0.23 -2.61 31.58
N TYR A 483 1.05 -2.64 32.65
CA TYR A 483 0.94 -1.73 33.79
C TYR A 483 1.17 -0.27 33.37
N LEU A 484 2.34 0.06 32.81
CA LEU A 484 2.71 1.43 32.43
C LEU A 484 1.71 2.06 31.44
N ARG A 485 1.20 1.29 30.47
CA ARG A 485 0.15 1.73 29.54
C ARG A 485 -1.15 2.12 30.26
N ASN A 486 -1.55 1.36 31.29
CA ASN A 486 -2.77 1.64 32.03
C ASN A 486 -2.59 2.88 32.94
N GLU A 487 -1.45 3.03 33.59
CA GLU A 487 -1.11 4.22 34.38
C GLU A 487 -1.01 5.49 33.51
N LEU A 488 -0.38 5.39 32.34
CA LEU A 488 -0.36 6.47 31.34
C LEU A 488 -1.77 6.92 30.95
N TRP A 489 -2.69 5.97 30.72
CA TRP A 489 -4.08 6.32 30.43
C TRP A 489 -4.76 7.03 31.59
N LEU A 490 -4.58 6.56 32.84
CA LEU A 490 -5.14 7.21 34.02
C LEU A 490 -4.62 8.65 34.18
N LEU A 491 -3.34 8.90 33.92
CA LEU A 491 -2.78 10.25 33.95
C LEU A 491 -3.35 11.14 32.83
N ILE A 492 -3.54 10.62 31.62
CA ILE A 492 -4.19 11.35 30.51
C ILE A 492 -5.66 11.66 30.82
N ASP A 493 -6.40 10.73 31.43
CA ASP A 493 -7.80 10.96 31.78
C ASP A 493 -7.92 11.96 32.94
N ASN A 494 -7.11 11.83 33.99
CA ASN A 494 -7.04 12.80 35.10
C ASN A 494 -6.61 14.20 34.62
N LEU A 495 -5.74 14.30 33.61
CA LEU A 495 -5.35 15.59 33.00
C LEU A 495 -6.54 16.33 32.37
N ARG A 496 -7.58 15.62 31.90
CA ARG A 496 -8.83 16.25 31.39
C ARG A 496 -9.61 16.96 32.49
N PHE A 497 -9.56 16.44 33.71
CA PHE A 497 -10.31 16.94 34.86
C PHE A 497 -9.49 17.91 35.73
N GLY A 498 -8.18 18.03 35.45
CA GLY A 498 -7.24 18.88 36.20
C GLY A 498 -6.60 18.17 37.41
N ASP A 499 -6.83 16.86 37.55
CA ASP A 499 -6.36 16.03 38.67
C ASP A 499 -4.93 15.46 38.46
N ALA A 500 -4.32 15.72 37.30
CA ALA A 500 -2.91 15.41 36.99
C ALA A 500 -2.27 16.54 36.18
N SER A 501 -0.95 16.67 36.23
CA SER A 501 -0.21 17.66 35.42
C SER A 501 0.44 17.03 34.17
N THR A 502 0.75 17.86 33.18
CA THR A 502 1.52 17.44 32.00
C THR A 502 2.90 16.90 32.35
N ASN A 503 3.49 17.33 33.48
CA ASN A 503 4.77 16.80 33.98
C ASN A 503 4.64 15.35 34.50
N ASP A 504 3.50 14.98 35.08
CA ASP A 504 3.26 13.63 35.58
C ASP A 504 3.14 12.64 34.41
N VAL A 505 2.39 13.02 33.37
CA VAL A 505 2.31 12.30 32.10
C VAL A 505 3.70 12.15 31.48
N LYS A 506 4.46 13.25 31.37
CA LYS A 506 5.82 13.25 30.80
C LYS A 506 6.75 12.28 31.54
N LYS A 507 6.78 12.33 32.87
CA LYS A 507 7.61 11.45 33.70
C LYS A 507 7.27 9.97 33.50
N MET A 508 5.98 9.62 33.46
CA MET A 508 5.54 8.24 33.21
C MET A 508 5.89 7.79 31.78
N MET A 509 5.85 8.70 30.81
CA MET A 509 6.22 8.40 29.42
C MET A 509 7.74 8.23 29.25
N ASP A 510 8.56 8.98 29.99
CA ASP A 510 10.00 8.76 30.07
C ASP A 510 10.31 7.38 30.70
N GLU A 511 9.61 6.97 31.78
CA GLU A 511 9.75 5.61 32.33
C GLU A 511 9.36 4.52 31.32
N PHE A 512 8.30 4.74 30.53
CA PHE A 512 7.89 3.83 29.46
C PHE A 512 8.93 3.75 28.34
N LEU A 513 9.49 4.89 27.91
CA LEU A 513 10.56 4.96 26.92
C LEU A 513 11.81 4.20 27.41
N ASP A 514 12.26 4.46 28.64
CA ASP A 514 13.47 3.85 29.21
C ASP A 514 13.29 2.35 29.49
N THR A 515 12.10 1.92 29.92
CA THR A 515 11.81 0.53 30.29
C THR A 515 11.49 -0.36 29.09
N ILE A 516 10.70 0.14 28.14
CA ILE A 516 10.15 -0.68 27.04
C ILE A 516 10.86 -0.38 25.73
N ILE A 517 11.08 0.88 25.38
CA ILE A 517 11.51 1.28 24.04
C ILE A 517 13.04 1.22 23.87
N ILE A 518 13.81 1.78 24.80
CA ILE A 518 15.29 1.79 24.71
C ILE A 518 15.88 0.37 24.68
N PRO A 519 15.39 -0.62 25.44
CA PRO A 519 15.87 -2.00 25.35
C PRO A 519 15.52 -2.72 24.04
N LEU A 520 14.51 -2.24 23.29
CA LEU A 520 14.16 -2.79 21.97
C LEU A 520 14.96 -2.19 20.81
N ALA A 521 15.63 -1.05 21.05
CA ALA A 521 16.45 -0.35 20.08
C ALA A 521 17.95 -0.72 20.18
N LYS A 522 18.29 -1.73 21.00
CA LYS A 522 19.64 -2.26 21.23
C LYS A 522 19.71 -3.74 20.85
#